data_AF-A0A8J8G345-F1
#
_entry.id   AF-A0A8J8G345-F1
#
_cell.length_a   1.000
_cell.length_b   1.000
_cell.length_c   1.000
_cell.angle_alpha   90.00
_cell.angle_beta   90.00
_cell.angle_gamma   90.00
#
_symmetry.space_group_name_H-M   'P 1'
#
loop_
_entity.id
_entity.type
_entity.pdbx_description
1 polymer ?
#
loop_
_entity_poly.entity_id
_entity_poly.type
_entity_poly.pdbx_seq_one_letter_code
_entity_poly.pdbx_strand_id
1 'polypeptide(L)'
;EMNEARTDEESKGIPKEAFTIYWIMKQNGIEKPEDKAVEVSKVMDVYKHWKTSKQHEAEMRKALYKTLIDSKDKMMDVVKQIMKVLKEE
;
A
#
# COMPACT_ATOMS: atom_id res chain seq x y z
N GLU A 1 23.04 -1.72 4.30
CA GLU A 1 22.83 -3.03 3.65
C GLU A 1 21.36 -3.15 3.25
N MET A 2 21.05 -2.81 1.99
CA MET A 2 19.72 -2.98 1.41
C MET A 2 19.67 -4.40 0.82
N ASN A 3 19.32 -5.35 1.69
CA ASN A 3 19.30 -6.79 1.44
C ASN A 3 18.97 -7.17 -0.01
N GLU A 4 19.97 -7.78 -0.63
CA GLU A 4 20.20 -8.19 -2.02
C GLU A 4 19.24 -9.28 -2.54
N ALA A 5 17.97 -9.28 -2.14
CA ALA A 5 17.03 -10.36 -2.49
C ALA A 5 15.63 -9.84 -2.85
N ARG A 6 15.56 -8.69 -3.53
CA ARG A 6 14.31 -8.23 -4.16
C ARG A 6 14.20 -8.94 -5.51
N THR A 7 13.85 -10.22 -5.46
CA THR A 7 13.69 -11.13 -6.59
C THR A 7 13.08 -10.43 -7.81
N ASP A 8 13.88 -10.26 -8.85
CA ASP A 8 13.51 -9.73 -10.17
C ASP A 8 12.37 -10.50 -10.88
N GLU A 9 11.80 -11.54 -10.26
CA GLU A 9 10.69 -12.32 -10.78
C GLU A 9 9.32 -11.90 -10.19
N GLU A 10 9.26 -11.43 -8.93
CA GLU A 10 8.02 -10.93 -8.32
C GLU A 10 7.69 -9.49 -8.78
N SER A 11 8.72 -8.72 -9.16
CA SER A 11 8.62 -7.34 -9.62
C SER A 11 8.27 -7.19 -11.11
N LYS A 12 8.25 -8.28 -11.89
CA LYS A 12 8.08 -8.24 -13.36
C LYS A 12 6.72 -7.78 -13.89
N GLY A 13 5.77 -7.45 -13.02
CA GLY A 13 4.48 -6.85 -13.43
C GLY A 13 3.79 -6.00 -12.37
N ILE A 14 4.44 -5.76 -11.23
CA ILE A 14 3.85 -5.06 -10.09
C ILE A 14 4.38 -3.62 -10.07
N PRO A 15 3.51 -2.59 -10.13
CA PRO A 15 3.94 -1.19 -9.98
C PRO A 15 4.73 -0.99 -8.69
N LYS A 16 5.72 -0.09 -8.73
CA LYS A 16 6.63 0.16 -7.59
C LYS A 16 5.87 0.44 -6.29
N GLU A 17 4.81 1.25 -6.37
CA GLU A 17 3.95 1.62 -5.26
C GLU A 17 3.21 0.41 -4.69
N ALA A 18 2.72 -0.48 -5.56
CA ALA A 18 2.07 -1.72 -5.16
C ALA A 18 3.05 -2.64 -4.42
N PHE A 19 4.29 -2.71 -4.88
CA PHE A 19 5.35 -3.46 -4.18
C PHE A 19 5.64 -2.87 -2.79
N THR A 20 5.74 -1.54 -2.68
CA THR A 20 5.92 -0.86 -1.38
C THR A 20 4.78 -1.18 -0.42
N ILE A 21 3.53 -1.14 -0.89
CA ILE A 21 2.35 -1.48 -0.08
C ILE A 21 2.39 -2.95 0.38
N TYR A 22 2.67 -3.88 -0.55
CA TYR A 22 2.82 -5.30 -0.25
C TYR A 22 3.85 -5.51 0.87
N TRP A 23 5.02 -4.88 0.74
CA TRP A 23 6.09 -5.07 1.71
C TRP A 23 5.70 -4.55 3.09
N ILE A 24 5.05 -3.38 3.18
CA ILE A 24 4.54 -2.83 4.45
C ILE A 24 3.49 -3.78 5.06
N MET A 25 2.54 -4.27 4.27
CA MET A 25 1.52 -5.22 4.73
C MET A 25 2.15 -6.53 5.23
N LYS A 26 3.13 -7.08 4.50
CA LYS A 26 3.87 -8.29 4.89
C LYS A 26 4.62 -8.11 6.21
N GLN A 27 5.34 -7.01 6.39
CA GLN A 27 6.06 -6.73 7.64
C GLN A 27 5.14 -6.59 8.85
N ASN A 28 3.92 -6.09 8.64
CA ASN A 28 2.92 -5.96 9.70
C ASN A 28 2.11 -7.25 9.92
N GLY A 29 2.37 -8.33 9.17
CA GLY A 29 1.65 -9.60 9.29
C GLY A 29 0.19 -9.50 8.87
N ILE A 30 -0.10 -8.69 7.84
CA ILE A 30 -1.41 -8.62 7.20
C ILE A 30 -1.59 -9.85 6.31
N GLU A 31 -2.72 -10.53 6.43
CA GLU A 31 -3.06 -11.68 5.57
C GLU A 31 -3.33 -11.26 4.13
N LYS A 32 -2.90 -12.10 3.19
CA LYS A 32 -3.01 -11.90 1.73
C LYS A 32 -2.48 -10.52 1.29
N PRO A 33 -1.22 -10.18 1.62
CA PRO A 33 -0.68 -8.84 1.36
C PRO A 33 -0.55 -8.53 -0.14
N GLU A 34 -0.38 -9.54 -0.99
CA GLU A 34 -0.27 -9.40 -2.45
C GLU A 34 -1.60 -8.95 -3.07
N ASP A 35 -2.68 -9.69 -2.82
CA ASP A 35 -4.03 -9.35 -3.31
C ASP A 35 -4.45 -7.94 -2.88
N LYS A 36 -4.21 -7.62 -1.61
CA LYS A 36 -4.54 -6.32 -1.01
C LYS A 36 -3.69 -5.20 -1.61
N ALA A 37 -2.41 -5.42 -1.86
CA ALA A 37 -1.56 -4.43 -2.51
C ALA A 37 -1.98 -4.13 -3.95
N VAL A 38 -2.40 -5.16 -4.70
CA VAL A 38 -2.95 -5.00 -6.06
C VAL A 38 -4.29 -4.26 -6.05
N GLU A 39 -5.14 -4.48 -5.05
CA GLU A 39 -6.39 -3.72 -4.90
C GLU A 39 -6.10 -2.24 -4.64
N VAL A 40 -5.19 -1.95 -3.71
CA VAL A 40 -4.82 -0.58 -3.33
C VAL A 40 -4.16 0.16 -4.50
N SER A 41 -3.32 -0.51 -5.30
CA SER A 41 -2.67 0.13 -6.45
C SER A 41 -3.66 0.58 -7.52
N LYS A 42 -4.70 -0.21 -7.79
CA LYS A 42 -5.80 0.18 -8.68
C LYS A 42 -6.52 1.43 -8.19
N VAL A 43 -6.65 1.58 -6.88
CA VAL A 43 -7.26 2.78 -6.28
C VAL A 43 -6.36 4.00 -6.45
N MET A 44 -5.04 3.83 -6.32
CA MET A 44 -4.09 4.92 -6.57
C MET A 44 -4.17 5.42 -8.02
N ASP A 45 -4.38 4.52 -8.99
CA ASP A 45 -4.58 4.89 -10.40
C ASP A 45 -5.86 5.68 -10.65
N VAL A 46 -6.92 5.42 -9.87
CA VAL A 46 -8.16 6.21 -9.90
C VAL A 46 -7.94 7.58 -9.28
N TYR A 47 -7.21 7.65 -8.17
CA TYR A 47 -6.95 8.89 -7.44
C TYR A 47 -5.54 9.45 -7.67
N LYS A 48 -5.12 9.63 -8.92
CA LYS A 48 -3.74 10.06 -9.30
C LYS A 48 -3.21 11.29 -8.55
N HIS A 49 -4.10 12.18 -8.11
CA HIS A 49 -3.75 13.39 -7.36
C HIS A 49 -3.82 13.25 -5.84
N TRP A 50 -3.88 12.05 -5.27
CA TRP A 50 -4.01 11.85 -3.82
C TRP A 50 -2.87 12.48 -3.00
N LYS A 51 -1.67 12.64 -3.57
CA LYS A 51 -0.55 13.33 -2.91
C LYS A 51 -0.77 14.85 -2.76
N THR A 52 -1.57 15.46 -3.64
CA THR A 52 -1.74 16.93 -3.73
C THR A 52 -3.17 17.41 -3.45
N SER A 53 -4.17 16.53 -3.53
CA SER A 53 -5.58 16.82 -3.26
C SER A 53 -6.03 16.16 -1.96
N LYS A 54 -6.46 16.99 -0.99
CA LYS A 54 -7.02 16.52 0.29
C LYS A 54 -8.21 15.58 0.10
N GLN A 55 -9.03 15.82 -0.92
CA GLN A 55 -10.18 14.97 -1.23
C GLN A 55 -9.72 13.58 -1.70
N HIS A 56 -8.77 13.54 -2.63
CA HIS A 56 -8.23 12.26 -3.12
C HIS A 56 -7.44 11.52 -2.03
N GLU A 57 -6.74 12.24 -1.15
CA GLU A 57 -6.08 11.65 0.02
C GLU A 57 -7.08 10.96 0.96
N ALA A 58 -8.24 11.60 1.18
CA ALA A 58 -9.31 11.02 1.99
C ALA A 58 -9.90 9.75 1.35
N GLU A 59 -10.13 9.74 0.04
CA GLU A 59 -10.60 8.54 -0.68
C GLU A 59 -9.58 7.40 -0.66
N MET A 60 -8.30 7.73 -0.85
CA MET A 60 -7.21 6.76 -0.73
C MET A 60 -7.17 6.12 0.67
N ARG A 61 -7.29 6.94 1.72
CA ARG A 61 -7.34 6.46 3.10
C ARG A 61 -8.55 5.56 3.36
N LYS A 62 -9.74 5.90 2.84
CA LYS A 62 -10.95 5.07 2.96
C LYS A 62 -10.75 3.71 2.29
N ALA A 63 -10.15 3.68 1.10
CA ALA A 63 -9.88 2.43 0.40
C ALA A 63 -8.91 1.53 1.17
N LEU A 64 -7.82 2.09 1.70
CA LEU A 64 -6.89 1.36 2.56
C LEU A 64 -7.58 0.75 3.78
N TYR A 65 -8.46 1.52 4.45
CA TYR A 65 -9.23 1.01 5.58
C TYR A 65 -10.17 -0.13 5.17
N LYS A 66 -10.81 -0.03 4.00
CA LYS A 66 -11.70 -1.07 3.48
C LYS A 66 -10.94 -2.37 3.18
N THR A 67 -9.78 -2.27 2.51
CA THR A 67 -8.93 -3.43 2.19
C THR A 67 -8.35 -4.10 3.44
N LEU A 68 -8.17 -3.35 4.52
CA LEU A 68 -7.59 -3.83 5.77
C LEU A 68 -8.63 -4.14 6.85
N ILE A 69 -9.94 -4.17 6.52
CA ILE A 69 -11.05 -4.28 7.48
C ILE A 69 -10.92 -5.48 8.44
N ASP A 70 -10.34 -6.57 7.96
CA ASP A 70 -10.13 -7.82 8.69
C ASP A 70 -8.93 -7.77 9.67
N SER A 71 -8.11 -6.73 9.60
CA SER A 71 -6.88 -6.55 10.39
C SER A 71 -7.02 -5.42 11.40
N LYS A 72 -8.15 -5.39 12.14
CA LYS A 72 -8.58 -4.27 13.00
C LYS A 72 -7.50 -3.70 13.91
N ASP A 73 -6.73 -4.55 14.57
CA ASP A 73 -5.75 -4.12 15.58
C ASP A 73 -4.53 -3.40 14.97
N LYS A 74 -4.24 -3.66 13.69
CA LYS A 74 -3.06 -3.11 12.99
C LYS A 74 -3.43 -2.11 11.89
N MET A 75 -4.72 -2.05 11.54
CA MET A 75 -5.24 -1.30 10.41
C MET A 75 -4.82 0.17 10.45
N MET A 76 -5.00 0.86 11.59
CA MET A 76 -4.68 2.28 11.70
C MET A 76 -3.19 2.56 11.48
N ASP A 77 -2.32 1.76 12.08
CA ASP A 77 -0.86 1.93 11.99
C ASP A 77 -0.36 1.61 10.59
N VAL A 78 -0.86 0.53 9.97
CA VAL A 78 -0.51 0.15 8.60
C VAL A 78 -0.95 1.21 7.60
N VAL A 79 -2.18 1.72 7.71
CA VAL A 79 -2.68 2.81 6.84
C VAL A 79 -1.81 4.06 6.99
N LYS A 80 -1.48 4.43 8.23
CA LYS A 80 -0.62 5.60 8.50
C LYS A 80 0.79 5.41 7.92
N GLN A 81 1.37 4.21 8.04
CA GLN A 81 2.68 3.88 7.51
C GLN A 81 2.69 3.94 5.98
N ILE A 82 1.70 3.32 5.32
CA ILE A 82 1.57 3.34 3.85
C ILE A 82 1.47 4.78 3.35
N MET A 83 0.57 5.58 3.92
CA MET A 83 0.36 6.97 3.50
C MET A 83 1.61 7.83 3.70
N LYS A 84 2.39 7.58 4.77
CA LYS A 84 3.65 8.28 5.02
C LYS A 84 4.70 7.93 3.97
N VAL A 85 5.00 6.64 3.80
CA VAL A 85 6.05 6.17 2.89
C VAL A 85 5.77 6.61 1.46
N LEU A 86 4.53 6.40 0.98
CA LEU A 86 4.19 6.74 -0.40
C LEU A 86 4.17 8.24 -0.68
N LYS A 87 4.02 9.10 0.34
CA LYS A 87 4.02 10.57 0.18
C LYS A 87 5.44 11.15 0.23
N GLU A 88 6.36 10.41 0.86
CA GLU A 88 7.79 10.75 0.92
C GLU A 88 8.58 10.21 -0.30
N GLU A 89 8.02 9.25 -1.05
CA GLU A 89 8.48 8.83 -2.40
C GLU A 89 8.12 9.83 -3.51
#